data_AF-A0A1J5SR53-F1
#
_entry.id   AF-A0A1J5SR53-F1
#
_cell.length_a   1.000
_cell.length_b   1.000
_cell.length_c   1.000
_cell.angle_alpha   90.00
_cell.angle_beta   90.00
_cell.angle_gamma   90.00
#
_symmetry.space_group_name_H-M   'P 1'
#
loop_
_entity.id
_entity.type
_entity.pdbx_description
1 polymer ?
#
loop_
_entity_poly.entity_id
_entity_poly.type
_entity_poly.pdbx_seq_one_letter_code
_entity_poly.pdbx_strand_id
1 'polypeptide(L)' 'MAKYKAPAGATGINVGGQQFNVGSDGFIDVPDEGNYGALLTPHGFIPVQTSAQAPSSTDEH' A
#
# COMPACT_ATOMS: atom_id res chain seq x y z
N MET A 1 8.94 1.13 -5.65
CA MET A 1 8.39 0.60 -4.39
C MET A 1 7.04 1.25 -4.20
N ALA A 2 6.04 0.50 -3.75
CA ALA A 2 4.72 1.03 -3.47
C ALA A 2 4.61 1.43 -2.00
N LYS A 3 4.05 2.61 -1.74
CA LYS A 3 3.89 3.14 -0.38
C LYS A 3 2.44 2.99 0.07
N TYR A 4 2.22 2.54 1.29
CA TYR A 4 0.88 2.37 1.87
C TYR A 4 0.78 3.08 3.21
N LYS A 5 -0.33 3.79 3.44
CA LYS A 5 -0.65 4.39 4.72
C LYS A 5 -1.19 3.32 5.66
N ALA A 6 -0.59 3.21 6.85
CA ALA A 6 -1.03 2.29 7.86
C ALA A 6 -2.29 2.81 8.59
N PRO A 7 -3.19 1.92 9.03
CA PRO A 7 -4.30 2.32 9.89
C PRO A 7 -3.76 2.78 11.27
N ALA A 8 -4.56 3.61 11.96
CA ALA A 8 -4.17 4.12 13.27
C ALA A 8 -3.90 2.98 14.27
N GLY A 9 -2.75 3.03 14.95
CA GLY A 9 -2.32 2.02 15.92
C GLY A 9 -1.60 0.81 15.32
N ALA A 10 -1.49 0.70 13.99
CA ALA A 10 -0.66 -0.34 13.37
C ALA A 10 0.83 -0.02 13.51
N THR A 11 1.61 -1.04 13.82
CA THR A 11 3.08 -0.96 13.96
C THR A 11 3.82 -1.73 12.85
N GLY A 12 3.11 -2.61 12.13
CA GLY A 12 3.65 -3.38 11.01
C GLY A 12 2.63 -4.38 10.47
N ILE A 13 3.02 -5.08 9.41
CA ILE A 13 2.26 -6.18 8.81
C ILE A 13 3.20 -7.25 8.27
N ASN A 14 2.76 -8.51 8.31
CA ASN A 14 3.47 -9.64 7.72
C ASN A 14 2.69 -10.14 6.50
N VAL A 15 3.32 -10.16 5.33
CA VAL A 15 2.71 -10.62 4.07
C VAL A 15 3.64 -11.64 3.42
N GLY A 16 3.16 -12.85 3.17
CA GLY A 16 3.94 -13.89 2.48
C GLY A 16 5.26 -14.28 3.17
N GLY A 17 5.36 -14.10 4.49
CA GLY A 17 6.60 -14.36 5.25
C GLY A 17 7.57 -13.17 5.30
N GLN A 18 7.24 -12.04 4.69
CA GLN A 18 7.99 -10.79 4.82
C GLN A 18 7.30 -9.82 5.79
N GLN A 19 8.08 -9.24 6.69
CA GLN A 19 7.61 -8.24 7.64
C GLN A 19 7.87 -6.81 7.12
N PHE A 20 6.84 -5.97 7.17
CA PHE A 20 6.90 -4.56 6.85
C PHE A 20 6.53 -3.75 8.08
N ASN A 21 7.47 -2.96 8.60
CA ASN A 21 7.24 -2.12 9.77
C ASN A 21 6.72 -0.74 9.36
N VAL A 22 5.80 -0.20 10.15
CA VAL A 22 5.28 1.16 9.96
C VAL A 22 6.36 2.16 10.39
N GLY A 23 6.75 3.03 9.46
CA GLY A 23 7.67 4.14 9.73
C GLY A 23 7.05 5.19 10.67
N SER A 24 7.88 6.08 11.20
CA SER A 24 7.44 7.17 12.08
C SER A 24 6.41 8.12 11.43
N ASP A 25 6.37 8.13 10.10
CA ASP A 25 5.41 8.85 9.28
C ASP A 25 4.04 8.15 9.17
N GLY A 26 3.90 6.91 9.66
CA GLY A 26 2.65 6.14 9.61
C GLY A 26 2.44 5.40 8.29
N PHE A 27 3.53 5.09 7.57
CA PHE A 27 3.48 4.40 6.28
C PHE A 27 4.38 3.17 6.26
N ILE A 28 4.10 2.26 5.33
CA ILE A 28 4.97 1.13 4.98
C ILE A 28 5.40 1.24 3.52
N ASP A 29 6.62 0.80 3.24
CA ASP A 29 7.14 0.64 1.89
C ASP A 29 7.18 -0.86 1.57
N VAL A 30 6.48 -1.25 0.51
CA VAL A 30 6.47 -2.63 0.01
C VAL A 30 7.03 -2.67 -1.41
N PRO A 31 7.68 -3.77 -1.82
CA PRO A 31 8.12 -3.92 -3.20
C PRO A 31 6.93 -3.93 -4.15
N ASP A 32 7.10 -3.42 -5.38
CA ASP A 32 6.05 -3.49 -6.42
C ASP A 32 5.92 -4.91 -7.02
N GLU A 33 6.85 -5.80 -6.68
CA GLU A 33 6.80 -7.21 -7.04
C GLU A 33 5.72 -7.93 -6.22
N GLY A 34 4.48 -7.87 -6.70
CA GLY A 34 3.37 -8.63 -6.14
C GLY A 34 2.11 -7.79 -5.94
N ASN A 35 0.98 -8.48 -5.80
CA ASN A 35 -0.31 -7.85 -5.56
C ASN A 35 -0.52 -7.54 -4.06
N TYR A 36 0.39 -6.78 -3.45
CA TYR A 36 0.28 -6.38 -2.04
C TYR A 36 -0.96 -5.54 -1.78
N GLY A 37 -1.42 -4.75 -2.77
CA GLY A 37 -2.63 -3.95 -2.64
C GLY A 37 -3.85 -4.78 -2.27
N ALA A 38 -4.06 -5.93 -2.91
CA ALA A 38 -5.17 -6.83 -2.60
C ALA A 38 -5.05 -7.46 -1.20
N LEU A 39 -3.84 -7.63 -0.67
CA LEU A 39 -3.59 -8.21 0.64
C LEU A 39 -3.66 -7.17 1.76
N LEU A 40 -3.25 -5.94 1.48
CA LEU A 40 -3.15 -4.83 2.44
C LEU A 40 -4.48 -4.10 2.63
N THR A 41 -5.27 -3.94 1.57
CA THR A 41 -6.56 -3.21 1.61
C THR A 41 -7.55 -3.78 2.65
N PRO A 42 -7.73 -5.12 2.77
CA PRO A 42 -8.61 -5.71 3.80
C PRO A 42 -8.14 -5.44 5.24
N HIS A 43 -6.86 -5.17 5.44
CA HIS A 43 -6.28 -4.84 6.74
C HIS A 43 -6.27 -3.33 7.03
N GLY A 44 -6.92 -2.52 6.19
CA GLY A 44 -7.06 -1.08 6.38
C GLY A 44 -5.84 -0.26 5.94
N PHE A 45 -4.90 -0.87 5.22
CA PHE A 45 -3.79 -0.14 4.60
C PHE A 45 -4.25 0.48 3.29
N ILE A 46 -3.95 1.76 3.11
CA ILE A 46 -4.41 2.54 1.96
C ILE A 46 -3.23 2.80 1.03
N PRO A 47 -3.28 2.41 -0.26
CA PRO A 47 -2.21 2.74 -1.20
C PRO A 47 -2.07 4.26 -1.32
N VAL A 48 -0.87 4.76 -1.05
CA VAL A 48 -0.51 6.13 -1.37
C VAL A 48 -0.11 6.09 -2.83
N GLN A 49 -1.00 6.54 -3.71
CA GLN A 49 -0.63 6.71 -5.12
C GLN A 49 0.50 7.75 -5.18
N THR A 50 1.75 7.28 -5.21
CA THR A 50 2.83 8.07 -5.79
C THR A 50 2.43 8.23 -7.25
N SER A 51 2.15 9.46 -7.66
CA SER A 51 1.58 9.82 -8.97
C SER A 51 2.37 9.26 -10.15
N ALA A 52 2.10 7.99 -10.50
CA ALA A 52 2.57 7.34 -11.71
C ALA A 52 1.51 6.41 -12.33
N GLN A 53 0.38 6.18 -11.64
CA GLN A 53 -0.78 5.51 -12.21
C GLN A 53 -2.04 6.27 -11.79
N ALA A 54 -2.26 7.42 -12.43
CA ALA A 54 -3.63 7.85 -12.66
C ALA A 54 -4.32 6.70 -13.41
N PRO A 55 -5.49 6.20 -12.96
CA PRO A 55 -6.33 5.46 -13.88
C PRO A 55 -6.56 6.42 -15.06
N SER A 56 -6.16 6.01 -16.26
CA SER A 56 -6.72 6.62 -17.46
C SER A 56 -8.22 6.38 -17.37
N SER A 57 -8.94 7.34 -16.79
CA SER A 57 -10.33 7.57 -17.06
C SER A 57 -10.40 7.90 -18.55
N THR A 58 -10.41 6.86 -19.38
CA THR A 58 -11.03 6.98 -20.70
C THR A 58 -12.53 6.86 -20.44
N ASP A 59 -13.09 7.99 -20.03
CA ASP A 59 -14.45 8.36 -20.36
C ASP A 59 -14.50 8.43 -21.90
N GLU A 60 -15.03 7.38 -22.54
CA GLU A 60 -15.39 7.44 -23.96
C GLU A 60 -16.91 7.41 -24.08
N HIS A 61 -17.39 8.54 -24.61
CA HIS A 61 -18.75 8.93 -24.93
C HIS A 61 -19.30 8.21 -26.17
#